data_AF-A0A1V3NEU6-F1
#
_entry.id   AF-A0A1V3NEU6-F1
#
_cell.length_a   1.000
_cell.length_b   1.000
_cell.length_c   1.000
_cell.angle_alpha   90.00
_cell.angle_beta   90.00
_cell.angle_gamma   90.00
#
_symmetry.space_group_name_H-M   'P 1'
#
loop_
_entity.id
_entity.type
_entity.pdbx_description
1 polymer ?
#
loop_
_entity_poly.entity_id
_entity_poly.type
_entity_poly.pdbx_seq_one_letter_code
_entity_poly.pdbx_strand_id
1 'polypeptide(L)'
;MSQAWKKLDLEGAGLQRLNVLLAREMKRRSAAYALLALFPLGLHRFYLAEPVGGLSYLGLSLLAGVLALTLGPVWLLVGLVPALLLAAVDLVWIDRRVTDCNKALRMRLFLQPGTHPPKGYQGRYPDDDTGLDDDVRLKESERAGPPPAGSGAADAGRVPSFNEQEAMLRELARRKKGRR
;
A
#
# COMPACT_ATOMS: atom_id res chain seq x y z
N MET A 1 -6.70 -16.05 13.02
CA MET A 1 -6.06 -14.81 12.58
C MET A 1 -5.65 -14.01 13.81
N SER A 2 -4.39 -13.59 13.92
CA SER A 2 -3.87 -12.95 15.13
C SER A 2 -4.48 -11.55 15.32
N GLN A 3 -4.91 -11.21 16.54
CA GLN A 3 -5.46 -9.90 16.89
C GLN A 3 -4.39 -8.79 16.97
N ALA A 4 -3.30 -8.92 16.22
CA ALA A 4 -2.21 -7.96 16.17
C ALA A 4 -2.68 -6.57 15.70
N TRP A 5 -3.75 -6.53 14.90
CA TRP A 5 -4.36 -5.29 14.44
C TRP A 5 -4.98 -4.45 15.56
N LYS A 6 -5.42 -5.06 16.68
CA LYS A 6 -6.00 -4.32 17.83
C LYS A 6 -4.95 -3.53 18.62
N LYS A 7 -3.66 -3.79 18.40
CA LYS A 7 -2.54 -3.09 19.05
C LYS A 7 -1.92 -2.01 18.16
N LEU A 8 -2.48 -1.77 16.97
CA LEU A 8 -2.03 -0.71 16.07
C LEU A 8 -2.57 0.63 16.56
N ASP A 9 -1.81 1.31 17.40
CA ASP A 9 -2.09 2.68 17.80
C ASP A 9 -1.57 3.64 16.71
N LEU A 10 -2.50 4.36 16.08
CA LEU A 10 -2.27 5.20 14.91
C LEU A 10 -2.85 6.61 15.11
N GLU A 11 -2.57 7.28 16.24
CA GLU A 11 -3.10 8.64 16.48
C GLU A 11 -2.12 9.80 16.21
N GLY A 12 -2.70 10.90 15.68
CA GLY A 12 -2.29 12.31 15.84
C GLY A 12 -1.09 12.81 15.03
N ALA A 13 0.10 12.26 15.30
CA ALA A 13 1.36 12.60 14.62
C ALA A 13 2.02 11.37 13.97
N GLY A 14 1.51 10.17 14.27
CA GLY A 14 2.08 8.87 13.90
C GLY A 14 1.88 8.49 12.44
N LEU A 15 0.69 8.68 11.86
CA LEU A 15 0.39 8.20 10.50
C LEU A 15 1.07 9.02 9.40
N GLN A 16 1.08 10.35 9.51
CA GLN A 16 1.71 11.19 8.50
C GLN A 16 3.24 10.99 8.49
N ARG A 17 3.86 10.91 9.67
CA ARG A 17 5.29 10.61 9.80
C ARG A 17 5.62 9.20 9.32
N LEU A 18 4.80 8.20 9.66
CA LEU A 18 4.94 6.83 9.14
C LEU A 18 4.82 6.80 7.62
N ASN A 19 3.88 7.53 7.02
CA ASN A 19 3.72 7.61 5.57
C ASN A 19 4.94 8.27 4.90
N VAL A 20 5.50 9.32 5.49
CA VAL A 20 6.74 9.95 5.00
C VAL A 20 7.92 8.99 5.08
N LEU A 21 8.08 8.29 6.21
CA LEU A 21 9.13 7.28 6.39
C LEU A 21 8.96 6.12 5.40
N LEU A 22 7.75 5.61 5.25
CA LEU A 22 7.43 4.54 4.32
C LEU A 22 7.72 4.95 2.88
N ALA A 23 7.26 6.13 2.46
CA ALA A 23 7.51 6.65 1.12
C ALA A 23 9.00 6.83 0.82
N ARG A 24 9.81 7.16 1.85
CA ARG A 24 11.25 7.33 1.72
C ARG A 24 12.01 6.00 1.66
N GLU A 25 11.62 5.00 2.44
CA GLU A 25 12.32 3.72 2.55
C GLU A 25 11.85 2.66 1.55
N MET A 26 10.69 2.84 0.93
CA MET A 26 10.16 1.91 -0.05
C MET A 26 11.12 1.72 -1.23
N LYS A 27 11.35 0.46 -1.56
CA LYS A 27 12.18 0.04 -2.68
C LYS A 27 11.44 0.29 -3.99
N ARG A 28 12.16 0.87 -4.96
CA ARG A 28 11.63 1.20 -6.29
C ARG A 28 12.04 0.12 -7.28
N ARG A 29 11.10 -0.27 -8.15
CA ARG A 29 11.34 -1.25 -9.23
C ARG A 29 12.41 -0.76 -10.19
N SER A 30 12.30 0.49 -10.66
CA SER A 30 13.28 1.09 -11.57
C SER A 30 14.70 1.08 -11.01
N ALA A 31 14.88 1.38 -9.72
CA ALA A 31 16.18 1.30 -9.07
C ALA A 31 16.71 -0.15 -9.02
N ALA A 32 15.85 -1.12 -8.73
CA ALA A 32 16.25 -2.53 -8.70
C ALA A 32 16.70 -3.03 -10.08
N TYR A 33 15.97 -2.70 -11.16
CA TYR A 33 16.36 -3.01 -12.53
C TYR A 33 17.63 -2.26 -12.97
N ALA A 34 17.78 -0.98 -12.60
CA ALA A 34 18.99 -0.22 -12.89
C ALA A 34 20.23 -0.84 -12.23
N LEU A 35 20.10 -1.29 -10.98
CA LEU A 35 21.18 -1.99 -10.28
C LEU A 35 21.45 -3.39 -10.86
N LEU A 36 20.44 -4.04 -11.43
CA LEU A 36 20.62 -5.33 -12.12
C LEU A 36 21.48 -5.19 -13.39
N ALA A 37 21.51 -4.03 -14.03
CA ALA A 37 22.45 -3.78 -15.14
C ALA A 37 23.93 -3.92 -14.69
N LEU A 38 24.20 -3.74 -13.40
CA LEU A 38 25.49 -3.98 -12.75
C LEU A 38 25.49 -5.31 -11.97
N PHE A 39 24.80 -6.34 -12.50
CA PHE A 39 24.67 -7.64 -11.84
C PHE A 39 25.98 -8.29 -11.37
N PRO A 40 27.16 -8.12 -12.01
CA PRO A 40 28.39 -8.74 -11.51
C PRO A 40 28.73 -8.28 -10.09
N LEU A 41 28.31 -7.08 -9.71
CA LEU A 41 28.51 -6.51 -8.37
C LEU A 41 27.44 -6.98 -7.37
N GLY A 42 26.36 -7.63 -7.81
CA GLY A 42 25.27 -8.11 -6.95
C GLY A 42 24.46 -7.00 -6.28
N LEU A 43 24.57 -5.74 -6.72
CA LEU A 43 24.00 -4.57 -6.05
C LEU A 43 22.47 -4.62 -5.94
N HIS A 44 21.79 -5.21 -6.93
CA HIS A 44 20.34 -5.37 -6.91
C HIS A 44 19.88 -6.26 -5.75
N ARG A 45 20.63 -7.32 -5.41
CA ARG A 45 20.31 -8.20 -4.28
C ARG A 45 20.58 -7.53 -2.94
N PHE A 46 21.69 -6.80 -2.81
CA PHE A 46 21.97 -6.01 -1.61
C PHE A 46 20.91 -4.93 -1.38
N TYR A 47 20.47 -4.26 -2.45
CA TYR A 47 19.40 -3.26 -2.38
C TYR A 47 18.08 -3.86 -1.86
N LEU A 48 17.79 -5.11 -2.24
CA LEU A 48 16.62 -5.89 -1.80
C LEU A 48 16.84 -6.64 -0.47
N ALA A 49 17.90 -6.29 0.29
CA ALA A 49 18.22 -6.89 1.59
C ALA A 49 18.43 -8.42 1.57
N GLU A 50 18.90 -8.96 0.43
CA GLU A 50 19.29 -10.37 0.28
C GLU A 50 20.82 -10.50 0.16
N PRO A 51 21.57 -10.43 1.29
CA PRO A 51 23.03 -10.37 1.26
C PRO A 51 23.66 -11.63 0.67
N VAL A 52 23.10 -12.80 0.93
CA VAL A 52 23.59 -14.08 0.40
C VAL A 52 23.51 -14.10 -1.12
N GLY A 53 22.41 -13.60 -1.70
CA GLY A 53 22.27 -13.47 -3.15
C GLY A 53 23.27 -12.47 -3.73
N GLY A 54 23.51 -11.34 -3.07
CA GLY A 54 24.51 -10.36 -3.51
C GLY A 54 25.93 -10.94 -3.51
N LEU A 55 26.29 -11.66 -2.44
CA LEU A 55 27.57 -12.33 -2.32
C LEU A 55 27.78 -13.41 -3.38
N SER A 56 26.73 -14.11 -3.83
CA SER A 56 26.88 -15.09 -4.92
C SER A 56 27.33 -14.45 -6.23
N TYR A 57 26.85 -13.25 -6.58
CA TYR A 57 27.31 -12.55 -7.78
C TYR A 57 28.76 -12.09 -7.68
N LEU A 58 29.14 -11.57 -6.51
CA LEU A 58 30.53 -11.18 -6.24
C LEU A 58 31.45 -12.41 -6.29
N GLY A 59 31.03 -13.52 -5.69
CA GLY A 59 31.78 -14.78 -5.71
C GLY A 59 31.95 -15.33 -7.13
N LEU A 60 30.88 -15.35 -7.93
CA LEU A 60 30.93 -15.81 -9.33
C LEU A 60 31.80 -14.91 -10.20
N SER A 61 31.73 -13.59 -10.02
CA SER A 61 32.54 -12.63 -10.77
C SER A 61 34.02 -12.75 -10.39
N LEU A 62 34.32 -12.90 -9.10
CA LEU A 62 35.69 -13.09 -8.62
C LEU A 62 36.25 -14.43 -9.10
N LEU A 63 35.46 -15.51 -9.04
CA LEU A 63 35.83 -16.81 -9.57
C LEU A 63 36.12 -16.74 -11.07
N ALA A 64 35.26 -16.08 -11.86
CA ALA A 64 35.48 -15.88 -13.28
C ALA A 64 36.82 -15.16 -13.54
N GLY A 65 37.08 -14.08 -12.81
CA GLY A 65 38.32 -13.31 -12.93
C GLY A 65 39.57 -14.13 -12.59
N VAL A 66 39.55 -14.84 -11.46
CA VAL A 66 40.68 -15.68 -11.02
C VAL A 66 40.97 -16.79 -12.04
N LEU A 67 39.95 -17.52 -12.49
CA LEU A 67 40.15 -18.59 -13.46
C LEU A 67 40.61 -18.06 -14.82
N ALA A 68 40.09 -16.91 -15.25
CA ALA A 68 40.51 -16.28 -16.50
C ALA A 68 41.98 -15.86 -16.48
N LEU A 69 42.44 -15.28 -15.37
CA LEU A 69 43.83 -14.83 -15.20
C LEU A 69 44.81 -16.00 -15.06
N THR A 70 44.38 -17.14 -14.52
CA THR A 70 45.26 -18.28 -14.22
C THR A 70 45.27 -19.34 -15.32
N LEU A 71 44.12 -19.60 -15.96
CA LEU A 71 43.94 -20.69 -16.92
C LEU A 71 43.60 -20.20 -18.34
N GLY A 72 43.45 -18.88 -18.52
CA GLY A 72 43.16 -18.24 -19.80
C GLY A 72 41.69 -17.81 -19.98
N PRO A 73 41.39 -16.99 -20.99
CA PRO A 73 40.14 -16.24 -21.09
C PRO A 73 38.88 -17.11 -21.27
N VAL A 74 39.00 -18.32 -21.83
CA VAL A 74 37.87 -19.26 -21.97
C VAL A 74 37.23 -19.59 -20.62
N TRP A 75 38.01 -19.57 -19.53
CA TRP A 75 37.53 -19.88 -18.20
C TRP A 75 36.67 -18.78 -17.56
N LEU A 76 36.56 -17.59 -18.17
CA LEU A 76 35.56 -16.58 -17.79
C LEU A 76 34.14 -17.16 -17.80
N LEU A 77 33.86 -18.08 -18.73
CA LEU A 77 32.56 -18.68 -18.91
C LEU A 77 32.07 -19.43 -17.66
N VAL A 78 32.99 -19.97 -16.86
CA VAL A 78 32.65 -20.74 -15.65
C VAL A 78 31.92 -19.91 -14.61
N GLY A 79 32.29 -18.63 -14.42
CA GLY A 79 31.55 -17.73 -13.53
C GLY A 79 30.51 -16.89 -14.27
N LEU A 80 30.79 -16.49 -15.52
CA LEU A 80 29.90 -15.61 -16.29
C LEU A 80 28.58 -16.29 -16.66
N VAL A 81 28.60 -17.55 -17.14
CA VAL A 81 27.37 -18.24 -17.57
C VAL A 81 26.41 -18.44 -16.41
N PRO A 82 26.82 -18.98 -15.24
CA PRO A 82 25.94 -19.07 -14.09
C PRO A 82 25.42 -17.70 -13.62
N ALA A 83 26.27 -16.67 -13.63
CA ALA A 83 25.85 -15.32 -13.23
C ALA A 83 24.78 -14.75 -14.17
N LEU A 84 24.90 -14.97 -15.49
CA LEU A 84 23.89 -14.58 -16.47
C LEU A 84 22.57 -15.34 -16.28
N LEU A 85 22.63 -16.65 -16.01
CA LEU A 85 21.44 -17.44 -15.74
C LEU A 85 20.72 -16.96 -14.48
N LEU A 86 21.46 -16.66 -13.40
CA LEU A 86 20.90 -16.07 -12.20
C LEU A 86 20.30 -14.69 -12.47
N ALA A 87 20.93 -13.87 -13.30
CA ALA A 87 20.42 -12.55 -13.67
C ALA A 87 19.11 -12.66 -14.48
N ALA A 88 19.00 -13.67 -15.35
CA ALA A 88 17.78 -13.96 -16.09
C ALA A 88 16.63 -14.42 -15.17
N VAL A 89 16.93 -15.27 -14.19
CA VAL A 89 15.97 -15.61 -13.13
C VAL A 89 15.57 -14.35 -12.35
N ASP A 90 16.53 -13.48 -12.03
CA ASP A 90 16.26 -12.26 -11.30
C ASP A 90 15.35 -11.30 -12.06
N LEU A 91 15.49 -11.16 -13.38
CA LEU A 91 14.57 -10.37 -14.21
C LEU A 91 13.10 -10.76 -14.00
N VAL A 92 12.82 -12.06 -13.89
CA VAL A 92 11.44 -12.56 -13.70
C VAL A 92 10.95 -12.36 -12.26
N TRP A 93 11.85 -12.43 -11.27
CA TRP A 93 11.48 -12.46 -9.85
C TRP A 93 11.63 -11.11 -9.13
N ILE A 94 12.28 -10.12 -9.73
CA ILE A 94 12.61 -8.84 -9.07
C ILE A 94 11.37 -8.08 -8.62
N ASP A 95 10.28 -8.09 -9.40
CA ASP A 95 9.04 -7.40 -9.05
C ASP A 95 8.37 -8.03 -7.82
N ARG A 96 8.41 -9.37 -7.74
CA ARG A 96 7.92 -10.11 -6.57
C ARG A 96 8.76 -9.78 -5.34
N ARG A 97 10.09 -9.80 -5.46
CA ARG A 97 10.98 -9.47 -4.34
C ARG A 97 10.82 -8.03 -3.87
N VAL A 98 10.71 -7.05 -4.76
CA VAL A 98 10.42 -5.65 -4.40
C VAL A 98 9.11 -5.57 -3.60
N THR A 99 8.09 -6.32 -4.03
CA THR A 99 6.79 -6.35 -3.34
C THR A 99 6.92 -6.96 -1.96
N ASP A 100 7.61 -8.08 -1.82
CA ASP A 100 7.85 -8.76 -0.55
C ASP A 100 8.67 -7.89 0.41
N CYS A 101 9.72 -7.22 -0.09
CA CYS A 101 10.53 -6.28 0.68
C CYS A 101 9.69 -5.10 1.20
N ASN A 102 8.88 -4.49 0.33
CA ASN A 102 8.02 -3.38 0.70
C ASN A 102 6.90 -3.81 1.65
N LYS A 103 6.38 -5.03 1.52
CA LYS A 103 5.42 -5.62 2.45
C LYS A 103 6.06 -5.83 3.83
N ALA A 104 7.26 -6.39 3.88
CA ALA A 104 8.01 -6.57 5.13
C ALA A 104 8.31 -5.23 5.80
N LEU A 105 8.69 -4.21 5.03
CA LEU A 105 8.91 -2.84 5.52
C LEU A 105 7.64 -2.26 6.16
N ARG A 106 6.48 -2.37 5.48
CA ARG A 106 5.19 -1.95 6.04
C ARG A 106 4.91 -2.67 7.34
N MET A 107 5.01 -3.99 7.35
CA MET A 107 4.76 -4.77 8.58
C MET A 107 5.66 -4.33 9.72
N ARG A 108 6.95 -4.12 9.47
CA ARG A 108 7.91 -3.68 10.50
C ARG A 108 7.56 -2.29 11.04
N LEU A 109 7.19 -1.34 10.20
CA LEU A 109 6.87 0.03 10.63
C LEU A 109 5.51 0.13 11.32
N PHE A 110 4.51 -0.61 10.84
CA PHE A 110 3.19 -0.60 11.46
C PHE A 110 3.17 -1.39 12.77
N LEU A 111 3.83 -2.54 12.85
CA LEU A 111 3.79 -3.40 14.05
C LEU A 111 4.80 -3.02 15.14
N GLN A 112 5.45 -1.86 15.07
CA GLN A 112 6.38 -1.40 16.09
C GLN A 112 5.64 -1.04 17.39
N PRO A 113 5.88 -1.74 18.52
CA PRO A 113 5.37 -1.34 19.81
C PRO A 113 6.16 -0.12 20.30
N GLY A 114 5.50 0.93 20.76
CA GLY A 114 6.24 2.03 21.39
C GLY A 114 5.59 3.40 21.50
N THR A 115 4.41 3.62 20.93
CA THR A 115 3.68 4.87 21.20
C THR A 115 2.77 4.63 22.38
N HIS A 116 3.16 5.12 23.55
CA HIS A 116 2.23 5.17 24.68
C HIS A 116 1.16 6.22 24.36
N PRO A 117 -0.11 5.92 24.64
CA PRO A 117 -1.17 6.89 24.42
C PRO A 117 -0.91 8.15 25.28
N PRO A 118 -1.36 9.33 24.84
CA PRO A 118 -1.19 10.58 25.60
C PRO A 118 -1.64 10.41 27.06
N LYS A 119 -0.96 11.08 28.01
CA LYS A 119 -1.36 11.04 29.42
C LYS A 119 -2.84 11.44 29.54
N GLY A 120 -3.68 10.55 30.06
CA GLY A 120 -5.12 10.77 30.22
C GLY A 120 -6.00 10.21 29.09
N TYR A 121 -5.42 9.54 28.09
CA TYR A 121 -6.20 8.85 27.06
C TYR A 121 -6.88 7.61 27.67
N GLN A 122 -8.18 7.71 27.87
CA GLN A 122 -9.04 6.57 28.17
C GLN A 122 -9.48 6.01 26.82
N GLY A 123 -8.88 4.90 26.40
CA GLY A 123 -9.33 4.19 25.19
C GLY A 123 -10.78 3.71 25.33
N ARG A 124 -11.39 3.31 24.22
CA ARG A 124 -12.66 2.56 24.25
C ARG A 124 -12.37 1.14 24.74
N TYR A 125 -12.64 0.87 26.01
CA TYR A 125 -12.58 -0.49 26.54
C TYR A 125 -13.80 -1.27 26.05
N PRO A 126 -13.63 -2.43 25.39
CA PRO A 126 -14.74 -3.33 25.07
C PRO A 126 -15.20 -4.16 26.28
N ASP A 127 -14.66 -3.92 27.48
CA ASP A 127 -15.03 -4.68 28.68
C ASP A 127 -16.38 -4.26 29.28
N ASP A 128 -17.01 -3.20 28.75
CA ASP A 128 -18.42 -2.90 28.98
C ASP A 128 -19.24 -3.36 27.75
N ASP A 129 -19.65 -4.63 27.76
CA ASP A 129 -20.67 -5.18 26.83
C ASP A 129 -21.96 -4.33 26.83
N THR A 130 -22.16 -3.47 27.83
CA THR A 130 -23.26 -2.51 27.96
C THR A 130 -23.16 -1.28 27.06
N GLY A 131 -21.99 -0.92 26.53
CA GLY A 131 -21.79 0.31 25.74
C GLY A 131 -21.79 0.12 24.22
N LEU A 132 -21.58 -1.11 23.75
CA LEU A 132 -21.53 -1.44 22.33
C LEU A 132 -22.87 -1.25 21.64
N ASP A 133 -23.97 -1.60 22.30
CA ASP A 133 -25.32 -1.44 21.74
C ASP A 133 -25.73 0.03 21.59
N ASP A 134 -25.36 0.88 22.54
CA ASP A 134 -25.64 2.32 22.48
C ASP A 134 -24.77 3.01 21.42
N ASP A 135 -23.50 2.60 21.27
CA ASP A 135 -22.62 3.08 20.19
C ASP A 135 -23.06 2.59 18.81
N VAL A 136 -23.55 1.35 18.69
CA VAL A 136 -24.14 0.82 17.46
C VAL A 136 -25.42 1.58 17.12
N ARG A 137 -26.30 1.84 18.10
CA ARG A 137 -27.50 2.66 17.91
C ARG A 137 -27.18 4.10 17.52
N LEU A 138 -26.18 4.71 18.15
CA LEU A 138 -25.74 6.06 17.81
C LEU A 138 -25.22 6.10 16.37
N LYS A 139 -24.37 5.13 15.98
CA LYS A 139 -23.89 5.03 14.60
C LYS A 139 -24.97 4.65 13.60
N GLU A 140 -25.94 3.83 13.97
CA GLU A 140 -27.08 3.51 13.10
C GLU A 140 -27.99 4.74 12.93
N SER A 141 -28.13 5.57 13.96
CA SER A 141 -28.85 6.85 13.88
C SER A 141 -28.11 7.88 13.01
N GLU A 142 -26.77 7.86 13.01
CA GLU A 142 -25.93 8.70 12.14
C GLU A 142 -25.78 8.14 10.72
N ARG A 143 -25.88 6.81 10.55
CA ARG A 143 -25.76 6.10 9.26
C ARG A 143 -27.08 6.02 8.51
N ALA A 144 -28.20 6.33 9.17
CA ALA A 144 -29.49 6.45 8.50
C ALA A 144 -29.50 7.68 7.59
N GLY A 145 -29.18 7.44 6.31
CA GLY A 145 -29.88 8.15 5.23
C GLY A 145 -31.41 7.99 5.39
N PRO A 146 -32.21 8.68 4.56
CA PRO A 146 -33.66 8.82 4.75
C PRO A 146 -34.33 7.48 5.11
N PRO A 147 -35.20 7.45 6.14
CA PRO A 147 -35.80 6.21 6.61
C PRO A 147 -36.53 5.48 5.48
N PRO A 148 -36.60 4.13 5.50
CA PRO A 148 -37.35 3.37 4.51
C PRO A 148 -38.81 3.82 4.52
N ALA A 149 -39.36 4.08 3.33
CA ALA A 149 -40.72 4.52 3.12
C ALA A 149 -41.72 3.54 3.76
N GLY A 150 -42.34 3.93 4.87
CA GLY A 150 -43.33 3.09 5.54
C GLY A 150 -43.88 3.58 6.87
N SER A 151 -43.21 4.49 7.58
CA SER A 151 -43.77 5.11 8.79
C SER A 151 -44.26 6.52 8.47
N GLY A 152 -45.58 6.72 8.49
CA GLY A 152 -46.25 7.95 8.09
C GLY A 152 -45.68 9.21 8.74
N ALA A 153 -45.22 10.12 7.90
CA ALA A 153 -45.06 11.53 8.22
C ALA A 153 -45.36 12.33 6.94
N ALA A 154 -46.06 13.43 7.13
CA ALA A 154 -46.72 14.24 6.11
C ALA A 154 -45.81 14.71 4.97
N ASP A 155 -46.41 14.72 3.78
CA ASP A 155 -46.19 15.56 2.60
C ASP A 155 -45.09 16.64 2.71
N ALA A 156 -43.83 16.24 2.59
CA ALA A 156 -42.71 17.16 2.43
C ALA A 156 -41.64 16.55 1.51
N GLY A 157 -41.58 17.05 0.27
CA GLY A 157 -40.40 16.93 -0.58
C GLY A 157 -40.33 15.69 -1.46
N ARG A 158 -41.37 15.41 -2.26
CA ARG A 158 -41.21 14.53 -3.42
C ARG A 158 -40.25 15.20 -4.41
N VAL A 159 -39.05 14.65 -4.55
CA VAL A 159 -38.10 15.08 -5.58
C VAL A 159 -38.74 14.80 -6.95
N PRO A 160 -38.92 15.82 -7.81
CA PRO A 160 -39.61 15.63 -9.10
C PRO A 160 -38.85 14.60 -9.95
N SER A 161 -39.59 13.74 -10.62
CA SER A 161 -39.03 12.79 -11.57
C SER A 161 -38.35 13.52 -12.73
N PHE A 162 -37.44 12.85 -13.43
CA PHE A 162 -36.69 13.44 -14.55
C PHE A 162 -37.62 14.05 -15.63
N ASN A 163 -38.76 13.40 -15.89
CA ASN A 163 -39.76 13.91 -16.82
C ASN A 163 -40.45 15.19 -16.33
N GLU A 164 -40.69 15.31 -15.03
CA GLU A 164 -41.27 16.52 -14.42
C GLU A 164 -40.25 17.67 -14.41
N GLN A 165 -38.97 17.38 -14.20
CA GLN A 165 -37.89 18.36 -14.30
C GLN A 165 -37.74 18.90 -15.73
N GLU A 166 -37.81 18.02 -16.75
CA GLU A 166 -37.76 18.45 -18.15
C GLU A 166 -38.98 19.30 -18.53
N ALA A 167 -40.17 18.97 -18.02
CA ALA A 167 -41.38 19.76 -18.23
C ALA A 167 -41.27 21.16 -17.61
N MET A 168 -40.77 21.27 -16.38
CA MET A 168 -40.52 22.57 -15.72
C MET A 168 -39.50 23.42 -16.48
N LEU A 169 -38.42 22.82 -17.00
CA LEU A 169 -37.44 23.54 -17.81
C LEU A 169 -38.04 24.07 -19.12
N ARG A 170 -38.91 23.31 -19.77
CA ARG A 170 -39.63 23.76 -20.98
C ARG A 170 -40.58 24.92 -20.68
N GLU A 171 -41.27 24.90 -19.55
CA GLU A 171 -42.14 26.01 -19.14
C GLU A 171 -41.36 27.29 -18.84
N LEU A 172 -40.23 27.19 -18.12
CA LEU A 172 -39.36 28.34 -17.86
C LEU A 172 -38.79 28.95 -19.14
N ALA A 173 -38.40 28.10 -20.11
CA ALA A 173 -37.91 28.55 -21.41
C ALA A 173 -39.01 29.29 -22.21
N ARG A 174 -40.26 28.82 -22.18
CA ARG A 174 -41.40 29.49 -22.83
C ARG A 174 -41.73 30.82 -22.16
N ARG A 175 -41.72 30.87 -20.83
CA ARG A 175 -42.02 32.10 -20.05
C ARG A 175 -40.98 33.19 -20.25
N LYS A 176 -39.70 32.82 -20.44
CA LYS A 176 -38.61 33.75 -20.75
C LYS A 176 -38.69 34.30 -22.18
N LYS A 177 -39.23 33.52 -23.13
CA LYS A 177 -39.39 33.94 -24.54
C LYS A 177 -40.55 34.93 -24.75
N GLY A 178 -41.60 34.87 -23.93
CA GLY A 178 -42.72 35.82 -23.97
C GLY A 178 -42.50 37.12 -23.18
N ARG A 179 -41.34 37.29 -22.53
CA ARG A 179 -41.00 38.46 -21.71
C ARG A 179 -39.93 39.36 -22.35
N ARG A 180 -39.75 39.23 -23.67
CA ARG A 180 -38.92 40.08 -24.54
C ARG A 180 -39.80 40.75 -25.57
#